data_AF-A0A946YP86-F1
#
_entry.id   AF-A0A946YP86-F1
#
_cell.length_a   1.000
_cell.length_b   1.000
_cell.length_c   1.000
_cell.angle_alpha   90.00
_cell.angle_beta   90.00
_cell.angle_gamma   90.00
#
_symmetry.space_group_name_H-M   'P 1'
#
loop_
_entity.id
_entity.type
_entity.pdbx_description
1 polymer ?
#
loop_
_entity_poly.entity_id
_entity_poly.type
_entity_poly.pdbx_seq_one_letter_code
_entity_poly.pdbx_strand_id
1 'polypeptide(L)'
;MHKKRFIAGAVCPQCNKLDKIFTYTESGQQWRACVACSFVECFVSAQAGAPAVADELPTRVNQNRVGEQPLAHETPVEPVTLVEIDPTAHKPAKAGD
;
A
#
# COMPACT_ATOMS: atom_id res chain seq x y z
N MET A 1 -13.82 9.06 -18.97
CA MET A 1 -12.47 9.65 -19.15
C MET A 1 -11.55 9.04 -18.10
N HIS A 2 -10.57 8.23 -18.50
CA HIS A 2 -9.64 7.60 -17.56
C HIS A 2 -8.70 8.67 -16.97
N LYS A 3 -8.76 8.88 -15.65
CA LYS A 3 -8.03 9.95 -14.98
C LYS A 3 -6.54 9.60 -14.91
N LYS A 4 -5.70 10.42 -15.56
CA LYS A 4 -4.24 10.31 -15.46
C LYS A 4 -3.76 10.83 -14.11
N ARG A 5 -2.83 10.15 -13.44
CA ARG A 5 -2.27 10.53 -12.13
C ARG A 5 -0.75 10.69 -12.24
N PHE A 6 -0.23 11.81 -11.79
CA PHE A 6 1.20 12.08 -11.78
C PHE A 6 1.91 11.38 -10.60
N ILE A 7 3.16 10.91 -10.79
CA ILE A 7 3.98 10.31 -9.72
C ILE A 7 5.14 11.27 -9.38
N ALA A 8 5.04 11.96 -8.24
CA ALA A 8 6.10 12.83 -7.76
C ALA A 8 7.33 12.02 -7.29
N GLY A 9 8.53 12.51 -7.60
CA GLY A 9 9.80 11.88 -7.26
C GLY A 9 10.20 10.71 -8.16
N ALA A 10 9.37 10.32 -9.12
CA ALA A 10 9.68 9.21 -10.02
C ALA A 10 10.70 9.62 -11.10
N VAL A 11 11.78 8.85 -11.21
CA VAL A 11 12.74 8.92 -12.31
C VAL A 11 12.25 8.04 -13.46
N CYS A 12 12.23 8.57 -14.69
CA CYS A 12 11.91 7.77 -15.86
C CYS A 12 13.01 6.73 -16.11
N PRO A 13 12.70 5.42 -16.22
CA PRO A 13 13.72 4.38 -16.42
C PRO A 13 14.39 4.45 -17.81
N GLN A 14 13.76 5.11 -18.78
CA GLN A 14 14.27 5.18 -20.15
C GLN A 14 15.10 6.44 -20.42
N CYS A 15 14.72 7.59 -19.87
CA CYS A 15 15.40 8.87 -20.14
C CYS A 15 15.98 9.57 -18.90
N ASN A 16 15.87 8.96 -17.72
CA ASN A 16 16.40 9.45 -16.44
C ASN A 16 15.92 10.84 -16.00
N LYS A 17 14.86 11.38 -16.63
CA LYS A 17 14.25 12.64 -16.20
C LYS A 17 13.38 12.43 -14.97
N LEU A 18 13.53 13.32 -14.00
CA LEU A 18 12.70 13.41 -12.81
C LEU A 18 11.32 13.97 -13.14
N ASP A 19 10.30 13.47 -12.46
CA ASP A 19 8.96 14.07 -12.45
C ASP A 19 8.32 14.14 -13.84
N LYS A 20 8.43 13.04 -14.59
CA LYS A 20 7.82 12.90 -15.93
C LYS A 20 6.91 11.68 -16.07
N ILE A 21 6.79 10.86 -15.03
CA ILE A 21 5.96 9.64 -15.05
C ILE A 21 4.54 9.93 -14.58
N PHE A 22 3.56 9.43 -15.31
CA PHE A 22 2.16 9.43 -14.93
C PHE A 22 1.54 8.04 -15.14
N THR A 23 0.48 7.73 -14.42
CA THR A 23 -0.28 6.48 -14.54
C THR A 23 -1.67 6.73 -15.10
N TYR A 24 -2.25 5.71 -15.72
CA TYR A 24 -3.62 5.71 -16.21
C TYR A 24 -4.13 4.27 -16.26
N THR A 25 -5.45 4.13 -16.35
CA THR A 25 -6.09 2.81 -16.50
C THR A 25 -6.65 2.71 -17.91
N GLU A 26 -6.36 1.61 -18.57
CA GLU A 26 -6.86 1.28 -19.91
C GLU A 26 -7.18 -0.21 -19.94
N SER A 27 -8.39 -0.56 -20.41
CA SER A 27 -8.84 -1.96 -20.51
C SER A 27 -8.72 -2.77 -19.21
N GLY A 28 -8.92 -2.12 -18.05
CA GLY A 28 -8.81 -2.75 -16.73
C GLY A 28 -7.37 -2.95 -16.23
N GLN A 29 -6.36 -2.60 -17.02
CA GLN A 29 -4.95 -2.66 -16.66
C GLN A 29 -4.43 -1.27 -16.27
N GLN A 30 -3.48 -1.22 -15.34
CA GLN A 30 -2.78 0.00 -15.00
C GLN A 30 -1.52 0.15 -15.86
N TRP A 31 -1.36 1.35 -16.41
CA TRP A 31 -0.26 1.72 -17.26
C TRP A 31 0.49 2.90 -16.66
N ARG A 32 1.81 2.94 -16.81
CA ARG A 32 2.65 4.08 -16.50
C ARG A 32 3.35 4.56 -17.77
N ALA A 33 3.45 5.87 -17.95
CA ALA A 33 4.07 6.46 -19.12
C ALA A 33 4.88 7.72 -18.80
N CYS A 34 5.85 8.05 -19.67
CA CYS A 34 6.68 9.25 -19.57
C CYS A 34 6.27 10.31 -20.60
N VAL A 35 6.02 11.54 -20.14
CA VAL A 35 5.70 12.67 -21.04
C VAL A 35 6.89 13.13 -21.89
N ALA A 36 8.13 12.80 -21.51
CA ALA A 36 9.34 13.34 -22.14
C ALA A 36 9.99 12.44 -23.19
N CYS A 37 9.75 11.12 -23.15
CA CYS A 37 10.41 10.16 -24.06
C CYS A 37 9.47 9.06 -24.59
N SER A 38 8.17 9.18 -24.34
CA SER A 38 7.15 8.21 -24.80
C SER A 38 7.30 6.78 -24.25
N PHE A 39 8.02 6.62 -23.13
CA PHE A 39 8.01 5.36 -22.37
C PHE A 39 6.57 5.01 -21.97
N VAL A 40 6.17 3.75 -22.12
CA VAL A 40 4.86 3.21 -21.72
C VAL A 40 5.05 1.76 -21.25
N GLU A 41 4.48 1.41 -20.10
CA GLU A 41 4.57 0.07 -19.53
C GLU A 41 3.31 -0.28 -18.72
N CYS A 42 2.83 -1.53 -18.84
CA CYS A 42 1.78 -2.08 -18.00
C CYS A 42 2.37 -2.54 -16.67
N PHE A 43 1.79 -2.14 -15.54
CA PHE A 43 2.27 -2.51 -14.21
C PHE A 43 1.12 -2.95 -13.30
N VAL A 44 1.43 -3.82 -12.34
CA VAL A 44 0.49 -4.22 -11.29
C VAL A 44 0.77 -3.33 -10.07
N SER A 45 -0.21 -2.52 -9.66
CA SER A 45 -0.11 -1.85 -8.36
C SER A 45 -0.24 -2.89 -7.25
N ALA A 46 0.66 -2.85 -6.26
CA ALA A 46 0.64 -3.73 -5.08
C ALA A 46 -0.69 -3.68 -4.29
N GLN A 47 -1.52 -2.65 -4.52
CA GLN A 47 -2.85 -2.48 -3.93
C GLN A 47 -3.88 -3.50 -4.46
N ALA A 48 -3.62 -4.17 -5.59
CA ALA A 48 -4.59 -5.05 -6.27
C ALA A 48 -4.58 -6.51 -5.75
N GLY A 49 -4.27 -6.73 -4.47
CA GLY A 49 -4.39 -8.06 -3.86
C GLY A 49 -3.07 -8.75 -3.52
N ALA A 50 -2.00 -8.01 -3.22
CA ALA A 50 -0.90 -8.62 -2.48
C ALA A 50 -1.43 -8.98 -1.08
N PRO A 51 -1.41 -10.27 -0.67
CA PRO A 51 -1.68 -10.60 0.71
C PRO A 51 -0.61 -9.90 1.56
N ALA A 52 -1.05 -9.09 2.52
CA ALA A 52 -0.20 -8.37 3.46
C ALA A 52 0.39 -9.34 4.52
N VAL A 53 0.92 -10.46 4.06
CA VAL A 53 1.61 -11.48 4.86
C VAL A 53 2.91 -11.83 4.14
N ALA A 54 3.77 -10.82 3.99
CA ALA A 54 5.19 -11.11 4.07
C ALA A 54 5.50 -11.08 5.57
N ASP A 55 6.05 -12.17 6.11
CA ASP A 55 6.56 -12.19 7.48
C ASP A 55 7.46 -10.96 7.68
N GLU A 56 7.33 -10.30 8.83
CA GLU A 56 8.14 -9.14 9.14
C GLU A 56 9.62 -9.49 9.00
N LEU A 57 10.36 -8.67 8.27
CA LEU A 57 11.79 -8.91 8.08
C LEU A 57 12.49 -8.90 9.45
N PRO A 58 13.33 -9.90 9.74
CA PRO A 58 14.09 -9.92 10.97
C PRO A 58 15.03 -8.71 11.01
N THR A 59 14.85 -7.85 12.00
CA THR A 59 15.76 -6.74 12.27
C THR A 59 16.38 -6.91 13.64
N ARG A 60 17.49 -6.22 13.91
CA ARG A 60 18.14 -6.17 15.23
C ARG A 60 17.17 -5.76 16.37
N VAL A 61 16.08 -5.09 16.03
CA VAL A 61 15.08 -4.57 17.00
C VAL A 61 13.93 -5.56 17.19
N ASN A 62 13.61 -6.36 16.18
CA ASN A 62 12.52 -7.36 16.22
C ASN A 62 13.03 -8.76 16.63
N GLN A 63 14.21 -8.83 17.25
CA GLN A 63 14.81 -10.08 17.72
C GLN A 63 15.45 -9.87 19.07
N ASN A 64 15.33 -10.88 19.93
CA ASN A 64 16.09 -10.95 21.17
C ASN A 64 17.57 -11.15 20.84
N ARG A 65 18.46 -10.59 21.68
CA ARG A 65 19.89 -10.86 21.52
C ARG A 65 20.17 -12.31 21.85
N VAL A 66 21.27 -12.83 21.31
CA VAL A 66 21.73 -14.19 21.56
C VAL A 66 21.90 -14.41 23.07
N GLY A 67 21.08 -15.29 23.65
CA GLY A 67 21.10 -15.64 25.08
C GLY A 67 20.13 -14.85 25.96
N GLU A 68 19.39 -13.88 25.42
CA GLU A 68 18.35 -13.16 26.16
C GLU A 68 17.00 -13.89 26.07
N GLN A 69 16.32 -14.03 27.20
CA GLN A 69 14.95 -14.53 27.24
C GLN A 69 13.97 -13.42 26.84
N PRO A 70 12.86 -13.76 26.15
CA PRO A 70 11.74 -12.85 25.93
C PRO A 70 11.30 -12.18 27.24
N LEU A 71 11.01 -10.89 27.21
CA LEU A 71 10.60 -10.18 28.43
C LEU A 71 9.24 -10.73 28.88
N ALA A 72 9.04 -10.87 30.19
CA ALA A 72 7.84 -11.49 30.76
C ALA A 72 6.51 -10.77 30.41
N HIS A 73 6.58 -9.54 29.90
CA HIS A 73 5.45 -8.71 29.49
C HIS A 73 5.30 -8.62 27.96
N GLU A 74 6.05 -9.40 27.18
CA GLU A 74 5.85 -9.49 25.74
C GLU A 74 4.63 -10.36 25.45
N THR A 75 3.58 -9.72 24.92
CA THR A 75 2.38 -10.39 24.43
C THR A 75 2.68 -11.05 23.08
N PRO A 76 2.24 -12.31 22.83
CA PRO A 76 2.37 -12.91 21.51
C PRO A 76 1.61 -12.09 20.46
N VAL A 77 2.23 -11.93 19.28
CA VAL A 77 1.63 -11.21 18.15
C VAL A 77 0.64 -12.14 17.44
N GLU A 78 -0.63 -11.74 17.38
CA GLU A 78 -1.66 -12.44 16.60
C GLU A 78 -2.15 -11.54 15.45
N PRO A 79 -2.25 -12.07 14.22
CA PRO A 79 -2.76 -11.30 13.09
C PRO A 79 -4.25 -10.98 13.28
N VAL A 80 -4.60 -9.69 13.23
CA VAL A 80 -5.99 -9.24 13.31
C VAL A 80 -6.59 -9.17 11.91
N THR A 81 -7.78 -9.74 11.74
CA THR A 81 -8.55 -9.61 10.51
C THR A 81 -9.26 -8.25 10.47
N LEU A 82 -9.08 -7.52 9.38
CA LEU A 82 -9.84 -6.29 9.13
C LEU A 82 -11.28 -6.69 8.80
N VAL A 83 -12.21 -6.38 9.69
CA VAL A 83 -13.64 -6.51 9.43
C VAL A 83 -14.11 -5.25 8.70
N GLU A 84 -14.88 -5.43 7.62
CA GLU A 84 -15.54 -4.32 6.93
C GLU A 84 -16.54 -3.65 7.90
N ILE A 85 -16.27 -2.39 8.27
CA ILE A 85 -17.15 -1.63 9.15
C ILE A 85 -18.26 -1.03 8.29
N ASP A 86 -19.49 -1.50 8.47
CA ASP A 86 -20.68 -0.94 7.82
C ASP A 86 -20.96 0.49 8.34
N PRO A 87 -20.82 1.54 7.49
CA PRO A 87 -20.99 2.93 7.93
C PRO A 87 -22.45 3.30 8.25
N THR A 88 -23.41 2.44 7.89
CA THR A 88 -24.86 2.62 8.09
C THR A 88 -25.38 2.09 9.44
N ALA A 89 -24.53 1.44 10.25
CA ALA A 89 -24.97 0.77 11.48
C ALA A 89 -25.28 1.72 12.66
N HIS A 90 -24.96 3.02 12.57
CA HIS A 90 -25.26 3.97 13.63
C HIS A 90 -26.65 4.59 13.47
N LYS A 91 -27.66 4.00 14.13
CA LYS A 91 -28.98 4.64 14.31
C LYS A 91 -28.87 5.66 15.45
N PRO A 92 -29.04 6.98 15.22
CA PRO A 92 -29.02 7.95 16.30
C PRO A 92 -30.19 7.69 17.25
N ALA A 93 -29.90 7.66 18.55
CA ALA A 93 -30.91 7.55 19.59
C ALA A 93 -31.84 8.77 19.52
N LYS A 94 -33.16 8.54 19.45
CA LYS A 94 -34.17 9.60 19.56
C LYS A 94 -33.96 10.33 20.89
N ALA A 95 -33.75 11.66 20.82
CA ALA A 95 -33.92 12.52 21.98
C ALA A 95 -35.41 12.47 22.39
N GLY A 96 -35.67 12.08 23.63
CA GLY A 96 -37.02 12.10 24.22
C GLY A 96 -37.47 13.53 24.52
N ASP A 97 -38.78 13.74 24.38
CA ASP A 97 -39.55 14.94 24.73
C ASP A 97 -39.40 15.38 26.19
#